data_AF-A0AA88W5D5-F1
#
_entry.id   AF-A0AA88W5D5-F1
#
_cell.length_a   1.000
_cell.length_b   1.000
_cell.length_c   1.000
_cell.angle_alpha   90.00
_cell.angle_beta   90.00
_cell.angle_gamma   90.00
#
_symmetry.space_group_name_H-M   'P 1'
#
loop_
_entity.id
_entity.type
_entity.pdbx_description
1 polymer ?
#
loop_
_entity_poly.entity_id
_entity_poly.type
_entity_poly.pdbx_seq_one_letter_code
_entity_poly.pdbx_strand_id
1 'polypeptide(L)'
;MKYKSPTLETNTGIVTGLEVQTKDEQWIGFEPRPSSFLIMSGDALMVWSNDRIRSLYHRVLMSGNELRYWLGLFTFNVGIMEVPEELFNDEHPSQYKPFWILLLLNGPIIQTKSSV
;
A
#
# COMPACT_ATOMS: atom_id res chain seq x y z
N MET A 1 -39.39 -30.11 10.52
CA MET A 1 -38.35 -29.07 10.71
C MET A 1 -36.99 -29.74 10.76
N LYS A 2 -36.06 -29.40 9.87
CA LYS A 2 -34.67 -29.88 9.93
C LYS A 2 -33.88 -28.88 10.77
N TYR A 3 -33.43 -29.31 11.94
CA TYR A 3 -32.46 -28.57 12.75
C TYR A 3 -31.11 -28.63 12.04
N LYS A 4 -30.65 -27.52 11.47
CA LYS A 4 -29.26 -27.37 11.02
C LYS A 4 -28.44 -27.10 12.27
N SER A 5 -27.47 -27.97 12.54
CA SER A 5 -26.43 -27.77 13.54
C SER A 5 -25.81 -26.39 13.35
N PRO A 6 -25.61 -25.59 14.41
CA PRO A 6 -24.83 -24.37 14.27
C PRO A 6 -23.38 -24.80 14.06
N THR A 7 -22.93 -24.79 12.82
CA THR A 7 -21.51 -24.61 12.54
C THR A 7 -21.13 -23.28 13.15
N LEU A 8 -20.22 -23.31 14.11
CA LEU A 8 -19.52 -22.13 14.60
C LEU A 8 -18.75 -21.53 13.41
N GLU A 9 -19.44 -20.76 12.58
CA GLU A 9 -18.79 -19.69 11.85
C GLU A 9 -18.30 -18.75 12.94
N THR A 10 -17.00 -18.75 13.18
CA THR A 10 -16.33 -17.74 14.02
C THR A 10 -16.50 -16.41 13.31
N ASN A 11 -17.69 -15.83 13.40
CA ASN A 11 -17.94 -14.46 13.00
C ASN A 11 -17.23 -13.61 14.06
N THR A 12 -15.93 -13.37 13.84
CA THR A 12 -15.07 -12.56 14.70
C THR A 12 -15.50 -11.09 14.74
N GLY A 13 -16.63 -10.73 14.11
CA GLY A 13 -17.05 -9.35 13.88
C GLY A 13 -16.13 -8.61 12.91
N ILE A 14 -15.12 -9.29 12.37
CA ILE A 14 -14.15 -8.69 11.48
C ILE A 14 -14.62 -8.87 10.05
N VAL A 15 -15.04 -7.76 9.44
CA VAL A 15 -15.42 -7.72 8.03
C VAL A 15 -14.15 -7.61 7.18
N THR A 16 -13.88 -8.63 6.36
CA THR A 16 -12.71 -8.74 5.47
C THR A 16 -13.01 -8.12 4.09
N GLY A 17 -12.00 -7.65 3.36
CA GLY A 17 -12.25 -6.98 2.05
C GLY A 17 -11.15 -6.07 1.53
N LEU A 18 -10.11 -5.80 2.31
CA LEU A 18 -8.89 -5.21 1.75
C LEU A 18 -8.19 -6.26 0.90
N GLU A 19 -7.84 -5.91 -0.33
CA GLU A 19 -7.00 -6.71 -1.21
C GLU A 19 -5.78 -5.90 -1.64
N VAL A 20 -4.66 -6.58 -1.79
CA VAL A 20 -3.39 -6.04 -2.29
C VAL A 20 -3.01 -6.77 -3.56
N GLN A 21 -2.49 -6.05 -4.55
CA GLN A 21 -2.04 -6.64 -5.80
C GLN A 21 -0.58 -7.09 -5.69
N THR A 22 -0.30 -8.33 -6.08
CA THR A 22 1.05 -8.88 -6.15
C THR A 22 1.78 -8.40 -7.40
N LYS A 23 3.07 -8.74 -7.51
CA LYS A 23 3.88 -8.44 -8.70
C LYS A 23 3.35 -9.14 -9.97
N ASP A 24 2.71 -10.30 -9.80
CA ASP A 24 2.11 -11.09 -10.88
C ASP A 24 0.66 -10.68 -11.16
N GLU A 25 0.29 -9.46 -10.76
CA GLU A 25 -1.01 -8.83 -10.95
C GLU A 25 -2.20 -9.54 -10.28
N GLN A 26 -1.92 -10.51 -9.41
CA GLN A 26 -2.93 -11.24 -8.66
C GLN A 26 -3.38 -10.45 -7.44
N TRP A 27 -4.67 -10.53 -7.11
CA TRP A 27 -5.23 -9.91 -5.91
C TRP A 27 -5.23 -10.91 -4.75
N ILE A 28 -4.63 -10.53 -3.64
CA ILE A 28 -4.62 -11.32 -2.41
C ILE A 28 -5.41 -10.60 -1.31
N GLY A 29 -6.33 -11.32 -0.67
CA GLY A 29 -7.11 -10.81 0.44
C GLY A 29 -6.29 -10.70 1.72
N PHE A 30 -6.47 -9.60 2.44
CA PHE A 30 -5.92 -9.43 3.78
C PHE A 30 -6.93 -9.92 4.84
N GLU A 31 -6.52 -10.91 5.62
CA GLU A 31 -7.23 -11.36 6.80
C GLU A 31 -6.65 -10.67 8.05
N PRO A 32 -7.33 -9.65 8.61
CA PRO A 32 -6.85 -8.95 9.80
C PRO A 32 -6.81 -9.86 11.01
N ARG A 33 -5.73 -9.76 11.79
CA ARG A 33 -5.61 -10.43 13.09
C ARG A 33 -5.87 -9.43 14.22
N PRO A 34 -6.52 -9.84 15.33
CA PRO A 34 -6.66 -8.99 16.51
C PRO A 34 -5.30 -8.42 16.95
N SER A 35 -5.30 -7.14 17.35
CA SER A 35 -4.10 -6.44 17.81
C SER A 35 -2.93 -6.40 16.82
N SER A 36 -3.20 -6.56 15.53
CA SER A 36 -2.21 -6.37 14.45
C SER A 36 -2.57 -5.16 13.61
N PHE A 37 -1.56 -4.60 12.95
CA PHE A 37 -1.74 -3.55 11.94
C PHE A 37 -1.00 -3.95 10.67
N LEU A 38 -1.53 -3.49 9.53
CA LEU A 38 -0.92 -3.65 8.22
C LEU A 38 -0.07 -2.42 7.90
N ILE A 39 1.17 -2.64 7.46
CA ILE A 39 2.03 -1.59 6.93
C ILE A 39 2.09 -1.77 5.41
N MET A 40 1.81 -0.71 4.65
CA MET A 40 1.91 -0.69 3.19
C MET A 40 2.80 0.44 2.74
N SER A 41 3.59 0.18 1.70
CA SER A 41 4.40 1.18 1.00
C SER A 41 3.55 2.00 0.04
N GLY A 42 3.68 3.32 0.13
CA GLY A 42 3.18 4.26 -0.87
C GLY A 42 4.28 4.79 -1.78
N ASP A 43 3.90 5.64 -2.72
CA ASP A 43 4.79 6.19 -3.76
C ASP A 43 5.98 6.96 -3.20
N ALA A 44 5.78 7.69 -2.11
CA ALA A 44 6.84 8.41 -1.41
C ALA A 44 7.99 7.48 -0.98
N LEU A 45 7.66 6.31 -0.43
CA LEU A 45 8.65 5.32 0.01
C LEU A 45 9.31 4.62 -1.18
N MET A 46 8.55 4.40 -2.27
CA MET A 46 9.09 3.84 -3.50
C MET A 46 10.15 4.76 -4.12
N VAL A 47 9.85 6.04 -4.25
CA VAL A 47 10.81 7.05 -4.73
C VAL A 47 12.02 7.13 -3.81
N TRP A 48 11.80 7.33 -2.50
CA TRP A 48 12.89 7.44 -1.53
C TRP A 48 13.82 6.21 -1.56
N SER A 49 13.25 5.01 -1.75
CA SER A 49 14.02 3.76 -1.83
C SER A 49 14.67 3.49 -3.19
N ASN A 50 14.56 4.40 -4.16
CA ASN A 50 15.04 4.22 -5.54
C ASN A 50 14.49 2.95 -6.22
N ASP A 51 13.16 2.76 -6.18
CA ASP A 51 12.45 1.58 -6.72
C ASP A 51 12.76 0.24 -6.00
N ARG A 52 13.53 0.23 -4.90
CA ARG A 52 13.82 -1.00 -4.12
C ARG A 52 12.60 -1.51 -3.35
N ILE A 53 11.74 -0.60 -2.88
CA ILE A 53 10.46 -0.90 -2.25
C ILE A 53 9.36 -0.49 -3.22
N ARG A 54 8.52 -1.43 -3.65
CA ARG A 54 7.41 -1.16 -4.58
C ARG A 54 6.24 -0.50 -3.86
N SER A 55 5.63 0.51 -4.47
CA SER A 55 4.31 1.02 -4.06
C SER A 55 3.20 0.01 -4.37
N LEU A 56 2.35 -0.30 -3.39
CA LEU A 56 1.36 -1.36 -3.51
C LEU A 56 0.02 -0.82 -4.03
N TYR A 57 -0.47 -1.39 -5.13
CA TYR A 57 -1.87 -1.27 -5.49
C TYR A 57 -2.72 -2.05 -4.49
N HIS A 58 -3.76 -1.40 -3.99
CA HIS A 58 -4.70 -1.99 -3.06
C HIS A 58 -6.11 -1.52 -3.40
N ARG A 59 -7.10 -2.33 -3.04
CA ARG A 59 -8.52 -2.00 -3.20
C ARG A 59 -9.30 -2.51 -2.01
N VAL A 60 -10.45 -1.89 -1.75
CA VAL A 60 -11.40 -2.37 -0.76
C VAL A 60 -12.63 -2.87 -1.49
N LEU A 61 -12.91 -4.16 -1.35
CA LEU A 61 -14.14 -4.76 -1.81
C LEU A 61 -15.21 -4.58 -0.73
N MET A 62 -16.36 -4.07 -1.14
CA MET A 62 -17.54 -3.98 -0.29
C MET A 62 -18.31 -5.29 -0.40
N SER A 63 -18.41 -6.04 0.70
CA SER A 63 -19.18 -7.28 0.78
C SER A 63 -20.05 -7.29 2.03
N GLY A 64 -21.32 -7.69 1.88
CA GLY A 64 -22.29 -7.78 2.97
C GLY A 64 -22.97 -6.45 3.33
N ASN A 65 -23.80 -6.49 4.38
CA ASN A 65 -24.56 -5.34 4.90
C ASN A 65 -23.99 -4.77 6.22
N GLU A 66 -22.84 -5.28 6.66
CA GLU A 66 -22.23 -4.89 7.93
C GLU A 66 -21.42 -3.59 7.79
N LEU A 67 -21.48 -2.75 8.81
CA LEU A 67 -20.63 -1.55 8.89
C LEU A 67 -19.17 -1.95 9.17
N ARG A 68 -18.24 -1.26 8.50
CA ARG A 68 -16.81 -1.42 8.69
C ARG A 68 -16.13 -0.09 8.90
N TYR A 69 -15.28 -0.02 9.92
CA TYR A 69 -14.45 1.14 10.21
C TYR A 69 -12.98 0.78 9.97
N TRP A 70 -12.22 1.72 9.42
CA TRP A 70 -10.77 1.62 9.25
C TRP A 70 -10.13 2.94 9.68
N LEU A 71 -8.92 2.86 10.19
CA LEU A 71 -8.08 4.01 10.52
C LEU A 71 -6.78 3.89 9.74
N GLY A 72 -6.51 4.87 8.90
CA GLY A 72 -5.24 4.97 8.17
C GLY A 72 -4.34 6.01 8.81
N LEU A 73 -3.08 5.66 9.04
CA LEU A 73 -2.03 6.61 9.39
C LEU A 73 -1.04 6.69 8.23
N PHE A 74 -0.86 7.90 7.69
CA PHE A 74 0.07 8.17 6.59
C PHE A 74 1.20 9.05 7.12
N THR A 75 2.44 8.63 6.88
CA THR A 75 3.64 9.35 7.31
C THR A 75 4.50 9.71 6.13
N PHE A 76 5.00 10.94 6.12
CA PHE A 76 5.94 11.43 5.12
C PHE A 76 6.67 12.66 5.65
N ASN A 77 7.91 12.87 5.19
CA ASN A 77 8.67 14.08 5.49
C ASN A 77 8.28 15.17 4.50
N VAL A 78 7.83 16.32 4.99
CA VAL A 78 7.48 17.47 4.14
C VAL A 78 8.76 18.18 3.69
N GLY A 79 8.93 18.31 2.38
CA GLY A 79 10.07 19.00 1.80
C GLY A 79 10.39 18.51 0.39
N ILE A 80 11.65 18.69 0.01
CA ILE A 80 12.20 18.09 -1.22
C ILE A 80 12.44 16.61 -0.95
N MET A 81 11.86 15.78 -1.81
CA MET A 81 12.08 14.35 -1.87
C MET A 81 13.28 14.09 -2.78
N GLU A 82 14.29 13.43 -2.23
CA GLU A 82 15.51 13.04 -2.91
C GLU A 82 15.82 11.58 -2.58
N VAL A 83 16.46 10.89 -3.52
CA VAL A 83 16.97 9.54 -3.29
C VAL A 83 18.24 9.67 -2.43
N PRO A 84 18.36 8.96 -1.29
CA PRO A 84 19.60 8.91 -0.52
C PRO A 84 20.78 8.41 -1.36
N GLU A 85 21.93 9.05 -1.22
CA GLU A 85 23.16 8.73 -1.97
C GLU A 85 23.60 7.27 -1.79
N GLU A 86 23.28 6.65 -0.65
CA GLU A 86 23.60 5.26 -0.36
C GLU A 86 22.78 4.25 -1.17
N LEU A 87 21.69 4.70 -1.82
CA LEU A 87 20.76 3.84 -2.54
C LEU A 87 20.97 3.83 -4.05
N PHE A 88 21.95 4.58 -4.57
CA PHE A 88 22.32 4.58 -5.99
C PHE A 88 23.84 4.64 -6.22
N ASN A 89 24.28 4.16 -7.38
CA ASN A 89 25.66 4.21 -7.86
C ASN A 89 25.69 4.04 -9.40
N ASP A 90 26.85 3.84 -10.00
CA ASP A 90 26.98 3.67 -11.45
C ASP A 90 26.26 2.42 -11.99
N GLU A 91 26.14 1.35 -11.21
CA GLU A 91 25.43 0.12 -11.59
C GLU A 91 23.90 0.23 -11.40
N HIS A 92 23.47 1.03 -10.41
CA HIS A 92 22.06 1.31 -10.11
C HIS A 92 21.86 2.81 -9.97
N PRO A 93 21.74 3.56 -11.08
CA PRO A 93 21.66 5.02 -11.03
C PRO A 93 20.37 5.49 -10.36
N SER A 94 20.36 6.74 -9.91
CA SER A 94 19.13 7.36 -9.37
C SER A 94 18.04 7.38 -10.45
N GLN A 95 16.89 6.82 -10.12
CA GLN A 95 15.73 6.75 -11.01
C GLN A 95 14.89 8.03 -10.98
N TYR A 96 15.14 8.93 -10.02
CA TYR A 96 14.29 10.08 -9.74
C TYR A 96 15.11 11.36 -9.58
N LYS A 97 14.58 12.48 -10.10
CA LYS A 97 15.12 13.81 -9.83
C LYS A 97 14.54 14.36 -8.52
N PRO A 98 15.22 15.25 -7.80
CA PRO A 98 14.64 15.97 -6.66
C PRO A 98 13.32 16.68 -7.00
N PHE A 99 12.31 16.56 -6.14
CA PHE A 99 11.03 17.27 -6.33
C PHE A 99 10.31 17.53 -4.99
N TRP A 100 9.32 18.44 -4.98
CA TRP A 100 8.52 18.73 -3.77
C TRP A 100 7.53 17.60 -3.49
N ILE A 101 7.56 17.00 -2.29
CA ILE A 101 6.80 15.76 -2.00
C ILE A 101 5.28 15.87 -2.22
N LEU A 102 4.69 17.05 -2.03
CA LEU A 102 3.25 17.25 -2.26
C LEU A 102 2.83 17.13 -3.72
N LEU A 103 3.77 17.09 -4.67
CA LEU A 103 3.47 16.78 -6.06
C LEU A 103 2.90 15.37 -6.22
N LEU A 104 3.25 14.42 -5.33
CA LEU A 104 2.69 13.07 -5.32
C LEU A 104 1.18 13.04 -5.04
N LEU A 105 0.60 14.12 -4.51
CA LEU A 105 -0.84 14.23 -4.30
C LEU A 105 -1.61 14.66 -5.56
N ASN A 106 -0.91 15.20 -6.57
CA ASN A 106 -1.53 15.97 -7.66
C ASN A 106 -1.32 15.38 -9.06
N GLY A 107 -0.64 14.24 -9.24
CA GLY A 107 -0.44 13.65 -10.56
C GLY A 107 0.44 12.40 -10.58
N PRO A 108 0.60 11.75 -11.75
CA PRO A 108 1.35 10.52 -11.88
C PRO A 108 2.86 10.72 -11.67
N ILE A 109 3.47 9.80 -10.93
CA ILE A 109 4.90 9.73 -10.59
C ILE A 109 5.81 9.80 -11.83
N ILE A 110 5.30 9.47 -13.02
CA ILE A 110 6.05 9.45 -14.29
C ILE A 110 6.80 10.76 -14.53
N GLN A 111 6.28 11.91 -14.06
CA GLN A 111 6.93 13.21 -14.22
C GLN A 111 8.24 13.37 -13.42
N THR A 112 8.47 12.53 -12.41
CA THR A 112 9.65 12.64 -11.52
C THR A 112 10.76 11.67 -11.90
N LYS A 113 10.51 10.72 -12.82
CA LYS A 113 11.55 9.82 -13.30
C LYS A 113 12.61 10.59 -14.09
N SER A 114 13.88 10.26 -13.83
CA SER A 114 14.97 10.83 -14.62
C SER A 114 14.83 10.38 -16.07
N SER A 115 14.87 11.32 -17.00
CA SER A 115 15.07 11.02 -18.41
C SER A 115 16.50 10.51 -18.55
N VAL A 116 16.67 9.22 -18.83
CA VAL A 116 17.94 8.69 -19.34
C VAL A 116 18.18 9.28 -20.73
#